data_AF-A0A7G9RYP5-F1
#
_entry.id   AF-A0A7G9RYP5-F1
#
_cell.length_a   1.000
_cell.length_b   1.000
_cell.length_c   1.000
_cell.angle_alpha   90.00
_cell.angle_beta   90.00
_cell.angle_gamma   90.00
#
_symmetry.space_group_name_H-M   'P 1'
#
loop_
_entity.id
_entity.type
_entity.pdbx_description
1 polymer ?
#
loop_
_entity_poly.entity_id
_entity_poly.type
_entity_poly.pdbx_seq_one_letter_code
_entity_poly.pdbx_strand_id
1 'polypeptide(L)'
;MKNVLKSFFGSLLLVILLILVLWLGYVGFIGGPARAYEKEDRQYVEAMMDTMKYDEAQLLNRFSYDQVYYITQVKDADASFIVWFNKDLSKLEKHDLVSKDKVSEIATRYGMNEKNISYGVYKNKLVFVLKNRQLELFVDVDTLDILFQVGGNKNVVE
;
A
#
# COMPACT_ATOMS: atom_id res chain seq x y z
N MET A 1 -11.97 57.67 1.29
CA MET A 1 -12.72 56.45 1.70
C MET A 1 -13.12 55.55 0.53
N LYS A 2 -13.79 56.03 -0.54
CA LYS A 2 -14.20 55.18 -1.69
C LYS A 2 -13.07 54.38 -2.37
N ASN A 3 -11.87 54.96 -2.49
CA ASN A 3 -10.74 54.30 -3.15
C ASN A 3 -10.10 53.18 -2.30
N VAL A 4 -10.08 53.36 -0.97
CA VAL A 4 -9.60 52.35 -0.02
C VAL A 4 -10.54 51.15 -0.01
N LEU A 5 -11.86 51.41 0.01
CA LEU A 5 -12.89 50.36 -0.05
C LEU A 5 -12.81 49.55 -1.35
N LYS A 6 -12.59 50.21 -2.51
CA LYS A 6 -12.35 49.55 -3.80
C LYS A 6 -11.10 48.66 -3.78
N SER A 7 -9.99 49.14 -3.21
CA SER A 7 -8.75 48.35 -3.12
C SER A 7 -8.88 47.15 -2.18
N PHE A 8 -9.69 47.29 -1.12
CA PHE A 8 -9.98 46.23 -0.17
C PHE A 8 -10.83 45.13 -0.81
N PHE A 9 -11.90 45.49 -1.53
CA PHE A 9 -12.70 44.54 -2.31
C PHE A 9 -11.89 43.87 -3.42
N GLY A 10 -11.00 44.59 -4.10
CA GLY A 10 -10.10 44.01 -5.09
C GLY A 10 -9.14 42.99 -4.49
N SER A 11 -8.57 43.29 -3.32
CA SER A 11 -7.68 42.37 -2.61
C SER A 11 -8.44 41.14 -2.09
N LEU A 12 -9.65 41.33 -1.56
CA LEU A 12 -10.49 40.23 -1.10
C LEU A 12 -10.89 39.29 -2.24
N LEU A 13 -11.25 39.85 -3.41
CA LEU A 13 -11.55 39.08 -4.61
C LEU A 13 -10.33 38.25 -5.05
N LEU A 14 -9.14 38.85 -5.03
CA LEU A 14 -7.87 38.18 -5.34
C LEU A 14 -7.58 37.02 -4.38
N VAL A 15 -7.82 37.20 -3.07
CA VAL A 15 -7.65 36.13 -2.08
C VAL A 15 -8.65 35.00 -2.30
N ILE A 16 -9.92 35.32 -2.58
CA ILE A 16 -10.94 34.31 -2.88
C ILE A 16 -10.56 33.53 -4.15
N LEU A 17 -10.11 34.23 -5.19
CA LEU A 17 -9.68 33.61 -6.44
C LEU A 17 -8.46 32.72 -6.23
N LEU A 18 -7.49 33.15 -5.40
CA LEU A 18 -6.34 32.34 -5.01
C LEU A 18 -6.78 31.06 -4.29
N ILE A 19 -7.67 31.16 -3.30
CA ILE A 19 -8.21 30.00 -2.58
C ILE A 19 -8.90 29.04 -3.54
N LEU A 20 -9.68 29.56 -4.49
CA LEU A 20 -10.42 28.75 -5.47
C LEU A 20 -9.47 28.01 -6.42
N VAL A 21 -8.40 28.67 -6.88
CA VAL A 21 -7.34 28.02 -7.70
C VAL A 21 -6.61 26.94 -6.91
N LEU A 22 -6.24 27.22 -5.66
CA LEU A 22 -5.60 26.23 -4.79
C LEU A 22 -6.51 25.03 -4.54
N TRP A 23 -7.81 25.25 -4.35
CA TRP A 23 -8.79 24.19 -4.16
C TRP A 23 -8.97 23.33 -5.41
N LEU A 24 -9.12 23.94 -6.59
CA LEU A 24 -9.19 23.21 -7.86
C LEU A 24 -7.91 22.41 -8.12
N GLY A 25 -6.75 22.99 -7.82
CA GLY A 25 -5.47 22.31 -7.91
C GLY A 25 -5.40 21.09 -6.98
N TYR A 26 -5.80 21.24 -5.71
CA TYR A 26 -5.85 20.14 -4.76
C TYR A 26 -6.77 19.00 -5.22
N VAL A 27 -8.01 19.32 -5.62
CA VAL A 27 -8.98 18.31 -6.06
C VAL A 27 -8.52 17.60 -7.34
N GLY A 28 -8.04 18.37 -8.33
CA GLY A 28 -7.62 17.83 -9.62
C GLY A 28 -6.34 17.00 -9.56
N PHE A 29 -5.31 17.49 -8.86
CA PHE A 29 -3.98 16.86 -8.89
C PHE A 29 -3.75 15.86 -7.75
N ILE A 30 -4.41 16.01 -6.59
CA ILE A 30 -4.19 15.12 -5.44
C ILE A 30 -5.37 14.15 -5.29
N GLY A 31 -6.60 14.67 -5.26
CA GLY A 31 -7.78 13.84 -5.00
C GLY A 31 -8.19 12.95 -6.17
N GLY A 32 -8.05 13.43 -7.42
CA GLY A 32 -8.41 12.69 -8.63
C GLY A 32 -7.65 11.38 -8.81
N PRO A 33 -6.31 11.41 -8.90
CA PRO A 33 -5.50 10.21 -9.11
C PRO A 33 -5.68 9.16 -8.02
N ALA A 34 -5.74 9.56 -6.75
CA ALA A 34 -5.93 8.63 -5.63
C ALA A 34 -7.22 7.81 -5.76
N ARG A 35 -8.34 8.46 -6.11
CA ARG A 35 -9.62 7.76 -6.34
C ARG A 35 -9.58 6.85 -7.57
N ALA A 36 -8.84 7.22 -8.61
CA ALA A 36 -8.67 6.37 -9.78
C ALA A 36 -7.93 5.07 -9.41
N TYR A 37 -6.88 5.16 -8.60
CA TYR A 37 -6.15 3.98 -8.10
C TYR A 37 -7.02 3.11 -7.19
N GLU A 38 -7.76 3.70 -6.25
CA GLU A 38 -8.68 2.93 -5.38
C GLU A 38 -9.76 2.20 -6.19
N LYS A 39 -10.27 2.83 -7.25
CA LYS A 39 -11.24 2.20 -8.15
C LYS A 39 -10.60 1.07 -8.94
N GLU A 40 -9.41 1.28 -9.48
CA GLU A 40 -8.66 0.26 -10.22
C GLU A 40 -8.35 -0.95 -9.32
N ASP A 41 -7.86 -0.71 -8.10
CA ASP A 41 -7.54 -1.76 -7.14
C ASP A 41 -8.79 -2.57 -6.76
N ARG A 42 -9.93 -1.90 -6.56
CA ARG A 42 -11.22 -2.55 -6.31
C ARG A 42 -11.65 -3.44 -7.47
N GLN A 43 -11.53 -2.95 -8.71
CA GLN A 43 -11.91 -3.72 -9.90
C GLN A 43 -11.12 -5.03 -10.04
N TYR A 44 -9.82 -5.02 -9.76
CA TYR A 44 -9.02 -6.24 -9.82
C TYR A 44 -9.35 -7.22 -8.68
N VAL A 45 -9.65 -6.72 -7.48
CA VAL A 45 -10.09 -7.56 -6.36
C VAL A 45 -11.46 -8.19 -6.66
N GLU A 46 -12.41 -7.41 -7.18
CA GLU A 46 -13.73 -7.90 -7.62
C GLU A 46 -13.60 -8.96 -8.73
N ALA A 47 -12.77 -8.71 -9.75
CA ALA A 47 -12.52 -9.68 -10.81
C ALA A 47 -11.90 -11.00 -10.29
N MET A 48 -10.99 -10.90 -9.32
CA MET A 48 -10.41 -12.07 -8.66
C MET A 48 -11.47 -12.84 -7.86
N MET A 49 -12.29 -12.15 -7.07
CA MET A 49 -13.40 -12.77 -6.32
C MET A 49 -14.40 -13.47 -7.24
N ASP A 50 -14.79 -12.81 -8.34
CA ASP A 50 -15.74 -13.36 -9.32
C ASP A 50 -15.20 -14.61 -10.02
N THR A 51 -13.89 -14.61 -10.32
CA THR A 51 -13.20 -15.73 -10.97
C THR A 51 -13.03 -16.91 -10.02
N MET A 52 -12.64 -16.65 -8.78
CA MET A 52 -12.33 -17.68 -7.77
C MET A 52 -13.55 -18.11 -6.94
N LYS A 53 -14.68 -17.41 -7.08
CA LYS A 53 -15.93 -17.62 -6.31
C LYS A 53 -15.73 -17.43 -4.80
N TYR A 54 -15.02 -16.36 -4.43
CA TYR A 54 -14.88 -15.97 -3.03
C TYR A 54 -15.99 -15.03 -2.58
N ASP A 55 -16.47 -15.21 -1.35
CA ASP A 55 -17.55 -14.43 -0.78
C ASP A 55 -17.08 -13.04 -0.32
N GLU A 56 -15.93 -12.99 0.36
CA GLU A 56 -15.38 -11.75 0.91
C GLU A 56 -13.87 -11.67 0.70
N ALA A 57 -13.39 -10.51 0.23
CA ALA A 57 -11.97 -10.21 0.17
C ALA A 57 -11.67 -8.78 0.64
N GLN A 58 -10.59 -8.63 1.40
CA GLN A 58 -10.05 -7.35 1.84
C GLN A 58 -8.65 -7.18 1.28
N LEU A 59 -8.40 -6.08 0.56
CA LEU A 59 -7.05 -5.72 0.12
C LEU A 59 -6.17 -5.38 1.33
N LEU A 60 -5.13 -6.18 1.55
CA LEU A 60 -4.14 -5.96 2.61
C LEU A 60 -3.01 -5.04 2.13
N ASN A 61 -2.56 -5.24 0.89
CA ASN A 61 -1.52 -4.41 0.29
C ASN A 61 -1.53 -4.50 -1.24
N ARG A 62 -1.07 -3.43 -1.88
CA ARG A 62 -0.67 -3.43 -3.29
C ARG A 62 0.86 -3.36 -3.32
N PHE A 63 1.50 -4.46 -3.69
CA PHE A 63 2.94 -4.59 -3.68
C PHE A 63 3.50 -4.50 -5.10
N SER A 64 4.58 -3.74 -5.29
CA SER A 64 5.23 -3.59 -6.59
C SER A 64 6.73 -3.76 -6.43
N TYR A 65 7.29 -4.80 -7.05
CA TYR A 65 8.73 -5.05 -7.09
C TYR A 65 9.20 -5.43 -8.50
N ASP A 66 8.98 -6.68 -8.92
CA ASP A 66 9.18 -7.16 -10.29
C ASP A 66 7.94 -6.92 -11.16
N GLN A 67 6.76 -7.10 -10.56
CA GLN A 67 5.47 -6.74 -11.11
C GLN A 67 4.53 -6.29 -9.98
N VAL A 68 3.34 -5.83 -10.36
CA VAL A 68 2.32 -5.41 -9.38
C VAL A 68 1.53 -6.64 -8.94
N TYR A 69 1.55 -6.89 -7.64
CA TYR A 69 0.71 -7.87 -6.96
C TYR A 69 -0.31 -7.19 -6.05
N TYR A 70 -1.51 -7.75 -6.05
CA TYR A 70 -2.59 -7.46 -5.13
C TYR A 70 -2.59 -8.55 -4.08
N ILE A 71 -2.48 -8.18 -2.80
CA ILE A 71 -2.44 -9.11 -1.69
C ILE A 71 -3.70 -8.90 -0.89
N THR A 72 -4.55 -9.91 -0.84
CA THR A 72 -5.88 -9.86 -0.23
C THR A 72 -6.01 -10.91 0.85
N GLN A 73 -6.65 -10.55 1.96
CA GLN A 73 -7.22 -11.52 2.87
C GLN A 73 -8.58 -11.92 2.34
N VAL A 74 -8.77 -13.21 2.11
CA VAL A 74 -10.04 -13.77 1.67
C VAL A 74 -10.63 -14.58 2.82
N LYS A 75 -11.95 -14.48 2.99
CA LYS A 75 -12.71 -15.28 3.93
C LYS A 75 -13.70 -16.15 3.15
N ASP A 76 -13.60 -17.46 3.36
CA ASP A 76 -14.46 -18.47 2.72
C ASP A 76 -14.99 -19.40 3.81
N ALA A 77 -16.31 -19.44 3.98
CA ALA A 77 -17.05 -20.15 5.02
C ALA A 77 -16.46 -19.95 6.44
N ASP A 78 -15.48 -20.78 6.82
CA ASP A 78 -14.86 -20.85 8.15
C ASP A 78 -13.32 -20.67 8.13
N ALA A 79 -12.72 -20.42 6.97
CA ALA A 79 -11.28 -20.25 6.82
C ALA A 79 -10.94 -18.84 6.30
N SER A 80 -9.82 -18.30 6.80
CA SER A 80 -9.20 -17.09 6.25
C SER A 80 -7.85 -17.42 5.67
N PHE A 81 -7.59 -16.95 4.47
CA PHE A 81 -6.32 -17.13 3.77
C PHE A 81 -5.89 -15.83 3.11
N ILE A 82 -4.60 -15.75 2.82
CA ILE A 82 -4.02 -14.67 2.03
C ILE A 82 -3.92 -15.17 0.59
N VAL A 83 -4.48 -14.42 -0.34
CA VAL A 83 -4.31 -14.61 -1.78
C VAL A 83 -3.45 -13.48 -2.32
N TRP A 84 -2.47 -13.80 -3.16
CA TRP A 84 -1.77 -12.79 -3.94
C TRP A 84 -1.88 -13.09 -5.43
N PHE A 85 -2.11 -12.04 -6.21
CA PHE A 85 -2.30 -12.18 -7.65
C PHE A 85 -1.81 -10.96 -8.42
N ASN A 86 -1.46 -11.14 -9.69
CA ASN A 86 -1.15 -10.05 -10.62
C ASN A 86 -2.38 -9.64 -11.45
N LYS A 87 -2.28 -8.50 -12.15
CA LYS A 87 -3.41 -7.86 -12.86
C LYS A 87 -4.16 -8.77 -13.84
N ASP A 88 -3.47 -9.69 -14.49
CA ASP A 88 -4.04 -10.61 -15.47
C ASP A 88 -4.42 -11.98 -14.88
N LEU A 89 -4.28 -12.16 -13.56
CA LEU A 89 -4.50 -13.41 -12.83
C LEU A 89 -3.65 -14.59 -13.33
N SER A 90 -2.59 -14.34 -14.12
CA SER A 90 -1.68 -15.40 -14.59
C SER A 90 -0.83 -15.99 -13.46
N LYS A 91 -0.61 -15.22 -12.40
CA LYS A 91 -0.06 -15.69 -11.14
C LYS A 91 -1.09 -15.44 -10.06
N LEU A 92 -1.58 -16.52 -9.47
CA LEU A 92 -2.48 -16.49 -8.34
C LEU A 92 -2.10 -17.63 -7.41
N GLU A 93 -1.78 -17.28 -6.18
CA GLU A 93 -1.44 -18.25 -5.14
C GLU A 93 -2.12 -17.89 -3.83
N LYS A 94 -2.20 -18.89 -2.94
CA LYS A 94 -2.86 -18.77 -1.65
C LYS A 94 -1.96 -19.31 -0.54
N HIS A 95 -2.13 -18.76 0.64
CA HIS A 95 -1.44 -19.16 1.85
C HIS A 95 -2.37 -19.02 3.05
N ASP A 96 -2.22 -19.85 4.07
CA ASP A 96 -3.00 -19.70 5.30
C ASP A 96 -2.76 -18.32 5.92
N LEU A 97 -3.76 -17.78 6.63
CA LEU A 97 -3.62 -16.49 7.28
C LEU A 97 -2.45 -16.54 8.28
N VAL A 98 -1.46 -15.69 8.06
CA VAL A 98 -0.30 -15.52 8.93
C VAL A 98 -0.38 -14.14 9.59
N SER A 99 -0.05 -14.03 10.88
CA SER A 99 0.02 -12.72 11.57
C SER A 99 1.38 -12.06 11.34
N LYS A 100 1.38 -10.73 11.21
CA LYS A 100 2.59 -9.89 11.20
C LYS A 100 3.35 -9.92 12.52
N ASP A 101 2.72 -10.36 13.61
CA ASP A 101 3.38 -10.48 14.92
C ASP A 101 4.58 -11.44 14.87
N LYS A 102 4.54 -12.45 13.98
CA LYS A 102 5.63 -13.41 13.80
C LYS A 102 6.97 -12.78 13.41
N VAL A 103 6.94 -11.60 12.75
CA VAL A 103 8.14 -10.90 12.28
C VAL A 103 8.49 -9.67 13.14
N SER A 104 7.74 -9.43 14.23
CA SER A 104 7.92 -8.27 15.10
C SER A 104 9.30 -8.20 15.76
N GLU A 105 9.86 -9.34 16.18
CA GLU A 105 11.20 -9.42 16.76
C GLU A 105 12.28 -9.08 15.74
N ILE A 106 12.14 -9.55 14.49
CA ILE A 106 13.04 -9.20 13.39
C ILE A 106 12.93 -7.69 13.12
N ALA A 107 11.72 -7.17 13.00
CA ALA A 107 11.49 -5.73 12.79
C ALA A 107 12.17 -4.87 13.87
N THR A 108 12.01 -5.26 15.14
CA THR A 108 12.58 -4.54 16.28
C THR A 108 14.11 -4.53 16.26
N ARG A 109 14.75 -5.65 15.88
CA ARG A 109 16.22 -5.74 15.71
C ARG A 109 16.77 -4.73 14.70
N TYR A 110 15.97 -4.39 13.69
CA TYR A 110 16.32 -3.40 12.66
C TYR A 110 15.73 -2.01 12.92
N GLY A 111 15.29 -1.72 14.14
CA GLY A 111 14.73 -0.42 14.52
C GLY A 111 13.41 -0.08 13.81
N MET A 112 12.65 -1.09 13.42
CA MET A 112 11.34 -0.95 12.77
C MET A 112 10.21 -1.28 13.73
N ASN A 113 9.03 -0.70 13.50
CA ASN A 113 7.82 -1.01 14.28
C ASN A 113 6.77 -1.69 13.39
N GLU A 114 5.63 -2.05 13.98
CA GLU A 114 4.55 -2.76 13.27
C GLU A 114 4.05 -2.02 12.02
N LYS A 115 4.07 -0.68 12.01
CA LYS A 115 3.65 0.13 10.85
C LYS A 115 4.60 0.00 9.67
N ASN A 116 5.82 -0.50 9.90
CA ASN A 116 6.81 -0.77 8.87
C ASN A 116 6.64 -2.18 8.28
N ILE A 117 5.70 -2.99 8.77
CA ILE A 117 5.47 -4.36 8.31
C ILE A 117 4.29 -4.39 7.33
N SER A 118 4.55 -4.82 6.11
CA SER A 118 3.52 -5.10 5.10
C SER A 118 3.70 -6.50 4.50
N TYR A 119 2.69 -6.98 3.79
CA TYR A 119 2.85 -8.18 2.97
C TYR A 119 3.40 -7.79 1.60
N GLY A 120 4.25 -8.65 1.04
CA GLY A 120 4.78 -8.52 -0.30
C GLY A 120 4.89 -9.87 -0.98
N VAL A 121 5.41 -9.86 -2.21
CA VAL A 121 5.68 -11.07 -2.98
C VAL A 121 7.10 -11.01 -3.50
N TYR A 122 7.88 -12.08 -3.30
CA TYR A 122 9.23 -12.18 -3.82
C TYR A 122 9.50 -13.57 -4.36
N LYS A 123 9.97 -13.64 -5.61
CA LYS A 123 10.17 -14.92 -6.33
C LYS A 123 8.93 -15.82 -6.23
N ASN A 124 7.76 -15.22 -6.40
CA ASN A 124 6.45 -15.89 -6.35
C ASN A 124 6.06 -16.47 -4.98
N LYS A 125 6.73 -16.08 -3.89
CA LYS A 125 6.36 -16.44 -2.52
C LYS A 125 5.82 -15.25 -1.75
N LEU A 126 4.90 -15.51 -0.82
CA LEU A 126 4.45 -14.52 0.16
C LEU A 126 5.61 -14.18 1.11
N VAL A 127 5.83 -12.89 1.34
CA VAL A 127 6.88 -12.40 2.25
C VAL A 127 6.34 -11.29 3.15
N PHE A 128 6.92 -11.13 4.33
CA PHE A 128 6.85 -9.88 5.08
C PHE A 128 7.86 -8.89 4.51
N VAL A 129 7.40 -7.68 4.22
CA VAL A 129 8.25 -6.56 3.81
C VAL A 129 8.38 -5.62 4.99
N LEU A 130 9.60 -5.51 5.51
CA LEU A 130 9.96 -4.61 6.59
C LEU A 130 10.66 -3.40 5.98
N LYS A 131 10.04 -2.22 6.05
CA LYS A 131 10.58 -1.03 5.38
C LYS A 131 10.62 0.19 6.30
N ASN A 132 11.82 0.73 6.48
CA ASN A 132 12.03 2.05 7.04
C ASN A 132 12.71 2.99 6.01
N ARG A 133 13.17 4.17 6.44
CA ARG A 133 13.79 5.16 5.53
C ARG A 133 15.15 4.73 4.97
N GLN A 134 15.83 3.79 5.60
CA GLN A 134 17.22 3.43 5.32
C GLN A 134 17.39 1.98 4.85
N LEU A 135 16.43 1.11 5.15
CA LEU A 135 16.52 -0.33 5.01
C LEU A 135 15.17 -0.92 4.61
N GLU A 136 15.22 -1.88 3.70
CA GLU A 136 14.11 -2.70 3.26
C GLU A 136 14.51 -4.18 3.31
N LEU A 137 13.76 -5.00 4.04
CA LEU A 137 13.98 -6.43 4.21
C LEU A 137 12.76 -7.22 3.73
N PHE A 138 13.04 -8.35 3.10
CA PHE A 138 12.03 -9.29 2.63
C PHE A 138 12.25 -10.58 3.41
N VAL A 139 11.27 -10.95 4.22
CA VAL A 139 11.35 -12.08 5.14
C VAL A 139 10.31 -13.12 4.73
N ASP A 140 10.72 -14.35 4.54
CA ASP A 140 9.84 -15.47 4.20
C ASP A 140 8.80 -15.69 5.33
N VAL A 141 7.53 -15.89 4.98
CA VAL A 141 6.45 -15.98 5.98
C VAL A 141 6.46 -17.29 6.78
N ASP A 142 7.06 -18.35 6.24
CA ASP A 142 7.07 -19.67 6.82
C ASP A 142 8.33 -19.90 7.65
N THR A 143 9.49 -19.58 7.06
CA THR A 143 10.80 -19.85 7.64
C THR A 143 11.33 -18.70 8.49
N LEU A 144 10.79 -17.49 8.31
CA LEU A 144 11.31 -16.24 8.90
C LEU A 144 12.75 -15.90 8.46
N ASP A 145 13.23 -16.53 7.38
CA ASP A 145 14.54 -16.24 6.78
C ASP A 145 14.50 -14.93 5.99
N ILE A 146 15.57 -14.14 6.09
CA ILE A 146 15.74 -12.93 5.28
C ILE A 146 16.15 -13.35 3.86
N LEU A 147 15.22 -13.21 2.91
CA LEU A 147 15.42 -13.59 1.51
C LEU A 147 16.12 -12.50 0.70
N PHE A 148 15.92 -11.23 1.07
CA PHE A 148 16.46 -10.09 0.36
C PHE A 148 16.57 -8.86 1.26
N GLN A 149 17.60 -8.05 1.03
CA GLN A 149 17.89 -6.82 1.77
C GLN A 149 18.36 -5.72 0.82
N VAL A 150 17.78 -4.52 0.96
CA VAL A 150 18.20 -3.30 0.24
C VAL A 150 18.42 -2.18 1.24
N GLY A 151 19.57 -1.52 1.11
CA GLY A 151 19.96 -0.46 2.02
C GLY A 151 20.51 -0.98 3.35
N GLY A 152 20.65 -0.06 4.30
CA GLY A 152 21.38 -0.26 5.54
C GLY A 152 22.87 0.07 5.41
N ASN A 153 23.46 0.51 6.52
CA ASN A 153 24.90 0.59 6.65
C ASN A 153 25.44 -0.85 6.68
N LYS A 154 26.53 -1.16 5.97
CA LYS A 154 27.13 -2.51 5.83
C LYS A 154 27.67 -3.13 7.15
N ASN A 155 27.22 -2.66 8.31
CA ASN A 155 27.76 -3.01 9.62
C ASN A 155 26.81 -3.84 10.48
N VAL A 156 25.86 -4.57 9.88
CA VAL A 156 25.14 -5.63 10.60
C VAL A 156 25.50 -6.97 9.94
N VAL A 157 26.75 -7.35 10.15
CA VAL A 157 27.21 -8.73 10.10
C VAL A 157 27.71 -9.02 11.51
N GLU A 158 26.98 -9.85 12.23
CA GLU A 158 27.49 -11.00 12.99
C GLU A 158 26.33 -11.92 13.37
#